data_AF-A0A5S3YS29-F1
#
_entry.id   AF-A0A5S3YS29-F1
#
_cell.length_a   1.000
_cell.length_b   1.000
_cell.length_c   1.000
_cell.angle_alpha   90.00
_cell.angle_beta   90.00
_cell.angle_gamma   90.00
#
_symmetry.space_group_name_H-M   'P 1'
#
loop_
_entity.id
_entity.type
_entity.pdbx_description
1 polymer ?
#
loop_
_entity_poly.entity_id
_entity_poly.type
_entity_poly.pdbx_seq_one_letter_code
_entity_poly.pdbx_strand_id
1 'polypeptide(L)' 'MQDLTLFVLDPVCSYKDKYHDDDKLAMASAYLDGRYTMAEIAAEFGVHYSTVSRAVAK' A
#
# COMPACT_ATOMS: atom_id res chain seq x y z
N MET A 1 8.52 15.81 -25.97
CA MET A 1 8.54 14.52 -25.23
C MET A 1 8.75 14.84 -23.76
N GLN A 2 7.68 15.22 -23.09
CA GLN A 2 7.59 15.47 -21.64
C GLN A 2 6.15 15.15 -21.26
N ASP A 3 5.99 14.68 -20.03
CA ASP A 3 4.76 14.28 -19.33
C ASP A 3 4.30 12.82 -19.53
N LEU A 4 5.03 11.95 -18.82
CA LEU A 4 4.65 10.59 -18.48
C LEU A 4 3.59 10.69 -17.39
N THR A 5 2.46 10.01 -17.61
CA THR A 5 1.21 9.93 -16.85
C THR A 5 1.38 9.45 -15.38
N LEU A 6 2.22 10.13 -14.60
CA LEU A 6 2.63 9.81 -13.23
C LEU A 6 1.63 10.33 -12.18
N PHE A 7 0.39 10.59 -12.60
CA PHE A 7 -0.74 10.92 -11.74
C PHE A 7 -1.82 9.84 -11.87
N VAL A 8 -1.42 8.57 -11.83
CA VAL A 8 -2.36 7.54 -11.40
C VAL A 8 -2.50 7.77 -9.90
N LEU A 9 -3.61 8.41 -9.52
CA LEU A 9 -4.09 8.52 -8.14
C LEU A 9 -3.70 7.27 -7.37
N ASP A 10 -2.73 7.40 -6.46
CA ASP A 10 -2.02 6.26 -5.88
C ASP A 10 -3.03 5.33 -5.19
N PRO A 11 -3.39 4.17 -5.78
CA PRO A 11 -4.53 3.41 -5.29
C PRO A 11 -4.24 2.82 -3.91
N VAL A 12 -2.96 2.67 -3.54
CA VAL A 12 -2.55 2.22 -2.21
C VAL A 12 -2.90 3.28 -1.14
N CYS A 13 -2.85 4.58 -1.47
CA CYS A 13 -3.31 5.66 -0.58
C CYS A 13 -4.81 5.54 -0.25
N SER A 14 -5.63 5.05 -1.19
CA SER A 14 -7.07 4.84 -0.95
C SER A 14 -7.37 3.86 0.19
N TYR A 15 -6.43 2.94 0.48
CA TYR A 15 -6.57 2.03 1.61
C TYR A 15 -6.39 2.77 2.94
N LYS A 16 -5.50 3.77 3.03
CA LYS A 16 -5.35 4.57 4.27
C LYS A 16 -6.65 5.28 4.63
N ASP A 17 -7.30 5.91 3.65
CA ASP A 17 -8.58 6.59 3.85
C ASP A 17 -9.70 5.63 4.23
N LYS A 18 -9.73 4.44 3.60
CA LYS A 18 -10.77 3.43 3.83
C LYS A 18 -10.70 2.81 5.23
N TYR A 19 -9.51 2.68 5.80
CA TYR A 19 -9.30 1.97 7.07
C TYR A 19 -9.05 2.89 8.27
N HIS A 20 -9.20 4.22 8.11
CA HIS A 20 -9.29 5.20 9.20
C HIS A 20 -8.41 4.84 10.42
N ASP A 21 -7.09 4.81 10.23
CA ASP A 21 -6.05 4.54 11.24
C ASP A 21 -5.62 3.07 11.46
N ASP A 22 -6.23 2.07 10.82
CA ASP A 22 -5.68 0.70 10.82
C ASP A 22 -4.76 0.44 9.62
N ASP A 23 -3.54 0.97 9.72
CA ASP A 23 -2.49 0.77 8.71
C ASP A 23 -2.21 -0.71 8.43
N LYS A 24 -2.36 -1.59 9.44
CA LYS A 24 -2.11 -3.02 9.25
C LYS A 24 -3.20 -3.63 8.38
N LEU A 25 -4.45 -3.32 8.65
CA LEU A 25 -5.56 -3.79 7.84
C LEU A 25 -5.51 -3.21 6.41
N ALA A 26 -5.09 -1.96 6.28
CA ALA A 26 -4.87 -1.31 4.99
C ALA A 26 -3.77 -2.00 4.17
N MET A 27 -2.60 -2.25 4.77
CA MET A 27 -1.49 -2.97 4.14
C MET A 27 -1.87 -4.41 3.75
N ALA A 28 -2.54 -5.14 4.64
CA ALA A 28 -2.98 -6.50 4.37
C ALA A 28 -3.99 -6.54 3.22
N SER A 29 -4.94 -5.60 3.20
CA SER A 29 -5.94 -5.49 2.14
C SER A 29 -5.34 -5.12 0.79
N ALA A 30 -4.34 -4.22 0.76
CA ALA A 30 -3.60 -3.87 -0.46
C ALA A 30 -2.81 -5.07 -1.01
N TYR A 31 -2.21 -5.89 -0.14
CA TYR A 31 -1.50 -7.11 -0.54
C TYR A 31 -2.47 -8.18 -1.08
N LEU A 32 -3.61 -8.37 -0.43
CA LEU A 32 -4.65 -9.34 -0.85
C LEU A 32 -5.28 -9.00 -2.20
N ASP A 33 -5.32 -7.72 -2.58
CA ASP A 33 -5.74 -7.31 -3.93
C ASP A 33 -4.80 -7.84 -5.03
N GLY A 34 -3.58 -8.27 -4.66
CA GLY A 34 -2.64 -8.97 -5.54
C GLY A 34 -1.99 -8.08 -6.63
N ARG A 35 -2.31 -6.78 -6.64
CA ARG A 35 -1.81 -5.81 -7.61
C ARG A 35 -0.47 -5.20 -7.22
N TYR A 36 -0.10 -5.29 -5.94
CA TYR A 36 1.08 -4.66 -5.38
C TYR A 36 1.94 -5.67 -4.63
N THR A 37 3.24 -5.53 -4.77
CA THR A 37 4.22 -6.23 -3.95
C THR A 37 4.25 -5.62 -2.54
N MET A 38 4.69 -6.40 -1.55
CA MET A 38 4.88 -5.86 -0.19
C MET A 38 5.88 -4.70 -0.14
N ALA A 39 6.83 -4.63 -1.08
CA ALA A 39 7.80 -3.53 -1.14
C ALA A 39 7.17 -2.22 -1.62
N GLU A 40 6.28 -2.28 -2.62
CA GLU A 40 5.52 -1.11 -3.11
C GLU A 40 4.56 -0.61 -2.03
N ILE A 41 3.87 -1.53 -1.34
CA ILE A 41 3.02 -1.20 -0.20
C ILE A 41 3.86 -0.54 0.91
N ALA A 42 5.03 -1.09 1.23
CA ALA A 42 5.90 -0.54 2.27
C ALA A 42 6.38 0.89 1.95
N ALA A 43 6.75 1.14 0.69
CA ALA A 43 7.17 2.45 0.22
C ALA A 43 6.05 3.48 0.39
N GLU A 44 4.83 3.14 0.01
CA GLU A 44 3.68 4.03 0.12
C GLU A 44 3.28 4.30 1.57
N PHE A 45 3.32 3.29 2.44
CA PHE A 45 3.06 3.47 3.86
C PHE A 45 4.22 4.09 4.64
N GLY A 46 5.38 4.33 4.00
CA GLY A 46 6.56 4.87 4.68
C GLY A 46 7.12 3.92 5.75
N VAL A 47 6.90 2.62 5.61
CA VAL A 47 7.32 1.59 6.56
C VAL A 47 8.33 0.63 5.94
N HIS A 48 8.95 -0.22 6.77
CA HIS A 48 9.78 -1.30 6.25
C HIS A 48 8.92 -2.48 5.75
N TYR A 49 9.41 -3.20 4.75
CA TYR A 49 8.79 -4.42 4.20
C TYR A 49 8.34 -5.42 5.29
N SER A 50 9.13 -5.58 6.35
CA SER A 50 8.82 -6.51 7.45
C SER A 50 7.55 -6.10 8.22
N THR A 51 7.17 -4.83 8.22
CA THR A 51 5.90 -4.36 8.80
C THR A 51 4.72 -4.85 7.97
N VAL A 52 4.81 -4.75 6.63
CA VAL A 52 3.78 -5.26 5.71
C VAL A 52 3.64 -6.78 5.85
N SER A 53 4.76 -7.51 5.88
CA SER A 53 4.75 -8.96 6.08
C SER A 53 4.05 -9.37 7.38
N ARG A 54 4.28 -8.65 8.48
CA ARG A 54 3.59 -8.89 9.76
C ARG A 54 2.10 -8.56 9.71
N ALA A 55 1.71 -7.55 8.95
CA ALA A 55 0.31 -7.20 8.75
C ALA A 55 -0.43 -8.29 7.96
N VAL A 56 0.22 -8.88 6.96
CA VAL A 56 -0.33 -9.97 6.15
C VAL A 56 -0.37 -11.31 6.89
N ALA A 57 0.57 -11.57 7.80
CA ALA A 57 0.66 -12.83 8.52
C ALA A 57 -0.34 -12.99 9.69
N LYS A 58 -1.12 -11.96 9.98
CA LYS A 58 -2.04 -11.89 11.12
C LYS A 58 -3.46 -12.23 10.70
#